data_AF-A0A2I1F6G0-F1
#
_entry.id   AF-A0A2I1F6G0-F1
#
_cell.length_a   1.000
_cell.length_b   1.000
_cell.length_c   1.000
_cell.angle_alpha   90.00
_cell.angle_beta   90.00
_cell.angle_gamma   90.00
#
_symmetry.space_group_name_H-M   'P 1'
#
loop_
_entity.id
_entity.type
_entity.pdbx_description
1 polymer ?
#
loop_
_entity_poly.entity_id
_entity_poly.type
_entity_poly.pdbx_seq_one_letter_code
_entity_poly.pdbx_strand_id
1 'polypeptide(L)'
;MLLAKYECTNENEFKILLRSLIIGLIIVSERSDLILGINEKIKNWLFDFMTNLSNRKKIDSEFYLELLFIEKLLDNNNIVLKEHKVKEYKKLVEKKKKAREILKDKNIIQMMNYKIDIIDEALVNEYNLIWNKKIVLGGYRNWRKKVTDAIWKNKILNSEKLDDLFMYNFRKEFDWETTLKFISNRSIFTSRQCNQKDTYDRSYRIKNILKELPTYDTLLKRNTNRIDNDLCKRCNKNEKETWEHIWICEGNEVMIDEVAQKAIYRFKKILETNDQQDEIKISILIS
;
A
#
# COMPACT_ATOMS: atom_id res chain seq x y z
N MET A 1 -11.06 -24.06 -13.58
CA MET A 1 -10.37 -24.49 -12.34
C MET A 1 -9.01 -23.81 -12.29
N LEU A 2 -8.94 -22.63 -11.67
CA LEU A 2 -7.69 -21.86 -11.53
C LEU A 2 -6.90 -22.46 -10.36
N LEU A 3 -5.94 -23.33 -10.67
CA LEU A 3 -4.94 -23.80 -9.71
C LEU A 3 -4.08 -22.61 -9.33
N ALA A 4 -4.25 -22.12 -8.10
CA ALA A 4 -3.35 -21.16 -7.50
C ALA A 4 -1.96 -21.82 -7.43
N LYS A 5 -1.06 -21.39 -8.32
CA LYS A 5 0.36 -21.72 -8.19
C LYS A 5 0.83 -21.11 -6.89
N TYR A 6 1.25 -21.95 -5.95
CA TYR A 6 1.96 -21.51 -4.77
C TYR A 6 3.25 -20.85 -5.27
N GLU A 7 3.30 -19.52 -5.28
CA GLU A 7 4.58 -18.81 -5.42
C GLU A 7 5.41 -19.22 -4.21
N CYS A 8 6.35 -20.14 -4.43
CA CYS A 8 7.45 -20.34 -3.52
C CYS A 8 8.09 -18.96 -3.36
N THR A 9 7.95 -18.35 -2.18
CA THR A 9 8.56 -17.05 -1.90
C THR A 9 10.05 -17.22 -2.08
N ASN A 10 10.59 -16.80 -3.23
CA ASN A 10 12.02 -16.64 -3.41
C ASN A 10 12.50 -15.81 -2.23
N GLU A 11 13.29 -16.39 -1.32
CA GLU A 11 13.88 -15.62 -0.24
C GLU A 11 14.64 -14.46 -0.87
N ASN A 12 14.35 -13.26 -0.40
CA ASN A 12 15.00 -12.04 -0.85
C ASN A 12 16.52 -12.25 -0.74
N GLU A 13 17.26 -12.14 -1.85
CA GLU A 13 18.71 -12.41 -1.91
C GLU A 13 19.48 -11.67 -0.79
N PHE A 14 19.05 -10.45 -0.46
CA PHE A 14 19.63 -9.67 0.62
C PHE A 14 19.42 -10.27 2.01
N LYS A 15 18.29 -10.93 2.24
CA LYS A 15 17.98 -11.64 3.49
C LYS A 15 18.93 -12.82 3.69
N ILE A 16 19.18 -13.59 2.63
CA ILE A 16 20.14 -14.70 2.63
C ILE A 16 21.54 -14.18 2.99
N LEU A 17 21.95 -13.06 2.39
CA LEU A 17 23.24 -12.44 2.68
C LEU A 17 23.36 -11.93 4.13
N LEU A 18 22.31 -11.34 4.69
CA LEU A 18 22.28 -10.90 6.09
C LEU A 18 22.33 -12.08 7.07
N ARG A 19 21.58 -13.14 6.81
CA ARG A 19 21.63 -14.38 7.62
C ARG A 19 23.00 -15.06 7.55
N SER A 20 23.62 -15.05 6.37
CA SER A 20 24.99 -15.54 6.19
C SER A 20 26.00 -14.73 7.00
N LEU A 21 25.82 -13.40 7.06
CA LEU A 21 26.63 -12.52 7.90
C LEU A 21 26.44 -12.84 9.39
N ILE A 22 25.20 -13.07 9.84
CA ILE A 22 24.91 -13.48 11.22
C ILE A 22 25.66 -14.76 11.58
N ILE A 23 25.59 -15.79 10.74
CA ILE A 23 26.32 -17.05 10.96
C ILE A 23 27.83 -16.79 11.03
N GLY A 24 28.36 -15.97 10.12
CA GLY A 24 29.76 -15.57 10.14
C GLY A 24 30.16 -14.87 11.44
N LEU A 25 29.32 -13.97 11.96
CA LEU A 25 29.56 -13.24 13.21
C LEU A 25 29.54 -14.15 14.44
N ILE A 26 28.68 -15.16 14.47
CA ILE A 26 28.62 -16.14 15.57
C ILE A 26 29.92 -16.95 15.66
N ILE A 27 30.58 -17.21 14.52
CA ILE A 27 31.83 -17.98 14.47
C ILE A 27 33.06 -17.14 14.87
N VAL A 28 32.99 -15.82 14.71
CA VAL A 28 34.12 -14.92 15.00
C VAL A 28 34.29 -14.75 16.51
N SER A 29 35.54 -14.83 16.98
CA SER A 29 35.90 -14.67 18.39
C SER A 29 35.63 -13.25 18.92
N GLU A 30 35.32 -13.15 20.21
CA GLU A 30 35.11 -11.87 20.92
C GLU A 30 36.28 -10.89 20.72
N ARG A 31 35.99 -9.58 20.70
CA ARG A 31 36.97 -8.47 20.55
C ARG A 31 37.75 -8.48 19.22
N SER A 32 37.06 -8.78 18.13
CA SER A 32 37.65 -8.77 16.78
C SER A 32 37.31 -7.48 16.01
N ASP A 33 38.24 -7.03 15.16
CA ASP A 33 37.97 -6.02 14.15
C ASP A 33 37.40 -6.70 12.89
N LEU A 34 36.23 -6.27 12.44
CA LEU A 34 35.56 -6.90 11.30
C LEU A 34 35.53 -5.99 10.07
N ILE A 35 36.16 -6.45 9.00
CA ILE A 35 36.18 -5.74 7.71
C ILE A 35 35.15 -6.36 6.78
N LEU A 36 34.04 -5.65 6.57
CA LEU A 36 32.97 -6.09 5.69
C LEU A 36 33.36 -5.89 4.23
N GLY A 37 33.59 -7.00 3.52
CA GLY A 37 33.69 -7.05 2.06
C GLY A 37 32.38 -7.51 1.41
N ILE A 38 31.25 -6.92 1.81
CA ILE A 38 29.88 -7.29 1.39
C ILE A 38 29.36 -6.28 0.35
N ASN A 39 28.25 -6.61 -0.31
CA ASN A 39 27.47 -5.70 -1.13
C ASN A 39 27.29 -4.32 -0.46
N GLU A 40 27.55 -3.26 -1.22
CA GLU A 40 27.51 -1.87 -0.77
C GLU A 40 26.13 -1.46 -0.23
N LYS A 41 25.04 -2.02 -0.78
CA LYS A 41 23.68 -1.78 -0.26
C LYS A 41 23.49 -2.31 1.16
N ILE A 42 23.97 -3.54 1.43
CA ILE A 42 23.89 -4.16 2.75
C ILE A 42 24.77 -3.39 3.73
N LYS A 43 25.96 -2.98 3.29
CA LYS A 43 26.85 -2.12 4.08
C LYS A 43 26.12 -0.83 4.49
N ASN A 44 25.51 -0.12 3.54
CA ASN A 44 24.78 1.10 3.81
C ASN A 44 23.62 0.85 4.78
N TRP A 45 22.84 -0.21 4.60
CA TRP A 45 21.77 -0.55 5.54
C TRP A 45 22.26 -0.84 6.95
N LEU A 46 23.39 -1.53 7.11
CA LEU A 46 24.00 -1.78 8.42
C LEU A 46 24.43 -0.47 9.07
N PHE A 47 25.21 0.36 8.37
CA PHE A 47 25.67 1.63 8.92
C PHE A 47 24.50 2.58 9.21
N ASP A 48 23.54 2.68 8.30
CA ASP A 48 22.32 3.46 8.51
C ASP A 48 21.57 2.94 9.73
N PHE A 49 21.41 1.62 9.90
CA PHE A 49 20.72 1.06 11.04
C PHE A 49 21.44 1.37 12.36
N MET A 50 22.76 1.17 12.44
CA MET A 50 23.55 1.43 13.64
C MET A 50 23.65 2.93 13.98
N THR A 51 23.71 3.80 12.97
CA THR A 51 23.85 5.26 13.19
C THR A 51 22.50 5.97 13.37
N ASN A 52 21.40 5.38 12.89
CA ASN A 52 20.08 6.00 13.00
C ASN A 52 19.59 6.02 14.46
N LEU A 53 19.41 7.22 14.99
CA LEU A 53 18.86 7.47 16.33
C LEU A 53 17.33 7.28 16.42
N SER A 54 16.63 7.15 15.28
CA SER A 54 15.17 7.04 15.27
C SER A 54 14.71 5.58 15.28
N ASN A 55 14.23 5.12 16.45
CA ASN A 55 13.57 3.81 16.60
C ASN A 55 12.45 3.60 15.57
N ARG A 56 11.72 4.67 15.23
CA ARG A 56 10.67 4.62 14.21
C ARG A 56 11.20 4.24 12.82
N LYS A 57 12.34 4.80 12.40
CA LYS A 57 12.94 4.47 11.10
C LYS A 57 13.51 3.06 11.08
N LYS A 58 14.09 2.60 12.19
CA LYS A 58 14.56 1.21 12.35
C LYS A 58 13.42 0.21 12.10
N ILE A 59 12.27 0.42 12.76
CA ILE A 59 11.06 -0.42 12.65
C ILE A 59 10.50 -0.47 11.21
N ASP A 60 10.69 0.58 10.41
CA ASP A 60 10.25 0.62 9.02
C ASP A 60 11.19 -0.17 8.07
N SER A 61 12.34 -0.64 8.54
CA SER A 61 13.27 -1.49 7.75
C SER A 61 12.67 -2.86 7.45
N GLU A 62 12.78 -3.31 6.20
CA GLU A 62 12.33 -4.63 5.76
C GLU A 62 13.09 -5.77 6.47
N PHE A 63 14.38 -5.56 6.77
CA PHE A 63 15.28 -6.52 7.44
C PHE A 63 15.48 -6.17 8.92
N TYR A 64 14.46 -5.61 9.57
CA TYR A 64 14.56 -5.11 10.94
C TYR A 64 15.10 -6.16 11.91
N LEU A 65 14.58 -7.39 11.87
CA LEU A 65 15.02 -8.45 12.78
C LEU A 65 16.47 -8.87 12.53
N GLU A 66 16.87 -9.07 11.27
CA GLU A 66 18.25 -9.44 10.93
C GLU A 66 19.24 -8.34 11.35
N LEU A 67 18.92 -7.07 11.07
CA LEU A 67 19.77 -5.94 11.42
C LEU A 67 19.84 -5.71 12.93
N LEU A 68 18.72 -5.85 13.65
CA LEU A 68 18.68 -5.75 15.11
C LEU A 68 19.50 -6.86 15.77
N PHE A 69 19.47 -8.07 15.22
CA PHE A 69 20.27 -9.16 15.73
C PHE A 69 21.76 -8.92 15.53
N ILE A 70 22.16 -8.41 14.35
CA ILE A 70 23.54 -8.03 14.07
C ILE A 70 24.00 -6.92 15.02
N GLU A 71 23.19 -5.87 15.23
CA GLU A 71 23.46 -4.79 16.20
C GLU A 71 23.76 -5.37 17.59
N LYS A 72 22.83 -6.18 18.13
CA LYS A 72 23.00 -6.81 19.45
C LYS A 72 24.22 -7.73 19.53
N LEU A 73 24.50 -8.51 18.49
CA LEU A 73 25.67 -9.40 18.45
C LEU A 73 26.99 -8.62 18.46
N LEU A 74 27.07 -7.53 17.69
CA LEU A 74 28.26 -6.69 17.64
C LEU A 74 28.52 -6.02 18.99
N ASP A 75 27.46 -5.50 19.61
CA ASP A 75 27.52 -4.86 20.93
C ASP A 75 27.94 -5.87 22.02
N ASN A 76 27.32 -7.05 22.05
CA ASN A 76 27.64 -8.08 23.05
C ASN A 76 29.08 -8.61 22.94
N ASN A 77 29.59 -8.74 21.71
CA ASN A 77 30.92 -9.31 21.45
C ASN A 77 32.03 -8.25 21.34
N ASN A 78 31.73 -6.97 21.58
CA ASN A 78 32.63 -5.82 21.40
C ASN A 78 33.33 -5.84 20.03
N ILE A 79 32.58 -6.08 18.96
CA ILE A 79 33.09 -6.13 17.59
C ILE A 79 32.90 -4.76 16.94
N VAL A 80 33.99 -4.16 16.46
CA VAL A 80 33.94 -2.87 15.75
C VAL A 80 33.90 -3.10 14.25
N LEU A 81 32.87 -2.54 13.61
CA LEU A 81 32.75 -2.50 12.15
C LEU A 81 33.61 -1.36 11.58
N LYS A 82 34.61 -1.69 10.76
CA LYS A 82 35.48 -0.70 10.11
C LYS A 82 35.21 -0.61 8.61
N GLU A 83 35.19 0.62 8.08
CA GLU A 83 35.26 0.84 6.65
C GLU A 83 36.65 0.51 6.12
N HIS A 84 36.71 -0.18 4.98
CA HIS A 84 37.97 -0.59 4.37
C HIS A 84 38.66 0.58 3.66
N LYS A 85 39.96 0.77 3.91
CA LYS A 85 40.81 1.61 3.04
C LYS A 85 41.15 0.85 1.75
N VAL A 86 41.33 1.56 0.63
CA VAL A 86 41.55 0.96 -0.71
C VAL A 86 42.68 -0.09 -0.75
N LYS A 87 43.74 0.09 0.05
CA LYS A 87 44.86 -0.87 0.17
C LYS A 87 44.48 -2.18 0.89
N GLU A 88 43.57 -2.14 1.86
CA GLU A 88 43.10 -3.32 2.60
C GLU A 88 42.14 -4.15 1.76
N TYR A 89 41.35 -3.51 0.89
CA TYR A 89 40.46 -4.19 -0.04
C TYR A 89 41.22 -5.11 -1.01
N LYS A 90 42.36 -4.68 -1.56
CA LYS A 90 43.20 -5.52 -2.43
C LYS A 90 43.68 -6.80 -1.73
N LYS A 91 44.13 -6.69 -0.47
CA LYS A 91 44.54 -7.85 0.35
C LYS A 91 43.36 -8.80 0.64
N LEU A 92 42.15 -8.26 0.83
CA LEU A 92 40.94 -9.07 0.99
C LEU A 92 40.56 -9.84 -0.29
N VAL A 93 40.70 -9.22 -1.46
CA VAL A 93 40.43 -9.90 -2.75
C VAL A 93 41.37 -11.09 -2.95
N GLU A 94 42.64 -10.94 -2.61
CA GLU A 94 43.61 -12.05 -2.66
C GLU A 94 43.27 -13.17 -1.68
N LYS A 95 42.92 -12.84 -0.42
CA LYS A 95 42.47 -13.86 0.55
C LYS A 95 41.18 -14.56 0.10
N LYS A 96 40.23 -13.84 -0.50
CA LYS A 96 38.99 -14.42 -1.08
C LYS A 96 39.30 -15.40 -2.22
N LYS A 97 40.27 -15.08 -3.10
CA LYS A 97 40.71 -15.99 -4.17
C LYS A 97 41.28 -17.29 -3.59
N LYS A 98 42.19 -17.18 -2.62
CA LYS A 98 42.77 -18.34 -1.91
C LYS A 98 41.71 -19.19 -1.21
N ALA A 99 40.74 -18.57 -0.52
CA ALA A 99 39.65 -19.30 0.11
C ALA A 99 38.76 -20.05 -0.90
N ARG A 100 38.49 -19.45 -2.06
CA ARG A 100 37.75 -20.12 -3.16
C ARG A 100 38.53 -21.27 -3.77
N GLU A 101 39.86 -21.20 -3.81
CA GLU A 101 40.71 -22.29 -4.27
C GLU A 101 40.67 -23.47 -3.28
N ILE A 102 40.74 -23.18 -1.97
CA ILE A 102 40.59 -24.19 -0.90
C ILE A 102 39.20 -24.86 -0.96
N LEU A 103 38.14 -24.12 -1.23
CA LEU A 103 36.77 -24.66 -1.33
C LEU A 103 36.52 -25.56 -2.56
N LYS A 104 37.42 -25.58 -3.54
CA LYS A 104 37.33 -26.50 -4.70
C LYS A 104 37.86 -27.89 -4.38
N ASP A 105 38.45 -28.08 -3.20
CA ASP A 105 39.04 -29.34 -2.80
C ASP A 105 37.93 -30.36 -2.49
N LYS A 106 37.96 -31.51 -3.18
CA LYS A 106 36.83 -32.47 -3.21
C LYS A 106 36.45 -33.03 -1.84
N ASN A 107 37.41 -33.10 -0.91
CA ASN A 107 37.20 -33.59 0.45
C ASN A 107 36.35 -32.63 1.32
N ILE A 108 36.41 -31.32 1.07
CA ILE A 108 35.63 -30.32 1.82
C ILE A 108 34.17 -30.30 1.34
N ILE A 109 33.95 -30.51 0.04
CA ILE A 109 32.62 -30.55 -0.57
C ILE A 109 31.78 -31.72 0.00
N GLN A 110 32.40 -32.87 0.29
CA GLN A 110 31.72 -33.99 0.96
C GLN A 110 31.37 -33.71 2.42
N MET A 111 32.17 -32.93 3.15
CA MET A 111 31.88 -32.52 4.53
C MET A 111 30.78 -31.47 4.64
N MET A 112 30.50 -30.69 3.58
CA MET A 112 29.47 -29.64 3.58
C MET A 112 28.03 -30.15 3.44
N ASN A 113 27.80 -31.46 3.36
CA ASN A 113 26.48 -32.09 3.33
C ASN A 113 25.70 -32.01 4.66
N TYR A 114 25.99 -31.04 5.52
CA TYR A 114 25.16 -30.76 6.69
C TYR A 114 23.98 -29.91 6.25
N LYS A 115 22.78 -30.48 6.41
CA LYS A 115 21.52 -29.75 6.24
C LYS A 115 21.34 -28.84 7.45
N ILE A 116 21.72 -27.56 7.32
CA ILE A 116 21.47 -26.55 8.34
C ILE A 116 20.03 -26.07 8.15
N ASP A 117 19.10 -26.62 8.93
CA ASP A 117 17.75 -26.10 9.02
C ASP A 117 17.77 -24.87 9.93
N ILE A 118 17.79 -23.68 9.34
CA ILE A 118 17.63 -22.42 10.07
C ILE A 118 16.17 -22.33 10.48
N ILE A 119 15.89 -22.55 11.76
CA ILE A 119 14.56 -22.32 12.33
C ILE A 119 14.30 -20.82 12.32
N ASP A 120 13.40 -20.36 11.45
CA ASP A 120 12.99 -18.95 11.33
C ASP A 120 12.49 -18.35 12.66
N GLU A 121 12.11 -19.21 13.61
CA GLU A 121 11.54 -18.87 14.93
C GLU A 121 12.61 -18.64 16.02
N ALA A 122 13.90 -18.89 15.74
CA ALA A 122 14.97 -18.82 16.75
C ALA A 122 15.39 -17.38 17.15
N LEU A 123 14.90 -16.36 16.45
CA LEU A 123 15.07 -14.96 16.84
C LEU A 123 14.03 -14.59 17.89
N VAL A 124 14.29 -15.00 19.12
CA VAL A 124 13.47 -14.63 20.29
C VAL A 124 13.79 -13.17 20.66
N ASN A 125 13.07 -12.23 20.04
CA ASN A 125 12.82 -10.94 20.67
C ASN A 125 11.70 -11.16 21.69
N GLU A 126 11.71 -10.44 22.81
CA GLU A 126 10.63 -10.50 23.81
C GLU A 126 9.24 -10.19 23.19
N TYR A 127 9.20 -9.57 22.00
CA TYR A 127 7.99 -9.23 21.28
C TYR A 127 8.16 -9.45 19.76
N ASN A 128 7.91 -10.67 19.28
CA ASN A 128 7.74 -10.94 17.85
C ASN A 128 6.31 -10.60 17.42
N LEU A 129 6.15 -9.81 16.36
CA LEU A 129 4.83 -9.44 15.84
C LEU A 129 4.30 -10.57 14.96
N ILE A 130 3.29 -11.29 15.45
CA ILE A 130 2.71 -12.46 14.77
C ILE A 130 1.35 -12.07 14.21
N TRP A 131 1.11 -12.40 12.94
CA TRP A 131 -0.19 -12.26 12.30
C TRP A 131 -0.57 -13.55 11.59
N ASN A 132 -1.75 -14.10 11.92
CA ASN A 132 -2.25 -15.35 11.36
C ASN A 132 -1.21 -16.49 11.38
N LYS A 133 -0.56 -16.69 12.54
CA LYS A 133 0.51 -17.67 12.77
C LYS A 133 1.79 -17.48 11.93
N LYS A 134 1.96 -16.33 11.28
CA LYS A 134 3.19 -15.97 10.55
C LYS A 134 3.89 -14.81 11.25
N ILE A 135 5.21 -14.90 11.40
CA ILE A 135 6.04 -13.84 11.96
C ILE A 135 6.18 -12.71 10.93
N VAL A 136 5.99 -11.46 11.36
CA VAL A 136 6.28 -10.27 10.57
C VAL A 136 7.71 -9.85 10.86
N LEU A 137 8.59 -9.98 9.86
CA LEU A 137 10.03 -9.83 10.03
C LEU A 137 10.53 -8.36 10.04
N GLY A 138 9.70 -7.43 9.58
CA GLY A 138 10.07 -6.02 9.46
C GLY A 138 9.08 -5.23 8.62
N GLY A 139 9.40 -3.96 8.39
CA GLY A 139 8.60 -3.05 7.57
C GLY A 139 7.17 -2.92 8.08
N TYR A 140 6.98 -2.97 9.39
CA TYR A 140 5.68 -3.22 10.03
C TYR A 140 4.59 -2.26 9.56
N ARG A 141 4.93 -1.00 9.33
CA ARG A 141 3.98 0.01 8.84
C ARG A 141 3.53 -0.25 7.41
N ASN A 142 4.48 -0.56 6.52
CA ASN A 142 4.20 -0.90 5.13
C ASN A 142 3.40 -2.19 5.05
N TRP A 143 3.79 -3.20 5.85
CA TRP A 143 3.05 -4.45 5.99
C TRP A 143 1.61 -4.20 6.48
N ARG A 144 1.42 -3.43 7.56
CA ARG A 144 0.10 -3.12 8.10
C ARG A 144 -0.75 -2.35 7.11
N LYS A 145 -0.16 -1.43 6.35
CA LYS A 145 -0.83 -0.69 5.28
C LYS A 145 -1.35 -1.65 4.21
N LYS A 146 -0.51 -2.56 3.70
CA LYS A 146 -0.91 -3.58 2.71
C LYS A 146 -2.04 -4.47 3.23
N VAL A 147 -1.97 -4.92 4.49
CA VAL A 147 -3.04 -5.71 5.13
C VAL A 147 -4.33 -4.92 5.20
N THR A 148 -4.25 -3.67 5.64
CA THR A 148 -5.42 -2.77 5.74
C THR A 148 -6.05 -2.57 4.36
N ASP A 149 -5.24 -2.26 3.34
CA ASP A 149 -5.70 -2.12 1.95
C ASP A 149 -6.37 -3.40 1.43
N ALA A 150 -5.82 -4.58 1.73
CA ALA A 150 -6.42 -5.85 1.35
C ALA A 150 -7.78 -6.10 2.04
N ILE A 151 -7.89 -5.80 3.34
CA ILE A 151 -9.15 -5.88 4.10
C ILE A 151 -10.20 -4.95 3.49
N TRP A 152 -9.84 -3.69 3.22
CA TRP A 152 -10.76 -2.72 2.62
C TRP A 152 -11.17 -3.12 1.20
N LYS A 153 -10.24 -3.61 0.38
CA LYS A 153 -10.54 -4.15 -0.95
C LYS A 153 -11.51 -5.33 -0.87
N ASN A 154 -11.30 -6.26 0.05
CA ASN A 154 -12.23 -7.38 0.23
C ASN A 154 -13.61 -6.89 0.66
N LYS A 155 -13.68 -5.98 1.64
CA LYS A 155 -14.94 -5.39 2.11
C LYS A 155 -15.72 -4.67 1.01
N ILE A 156 -15.05 -3.87 0.17
CA ILE A 156 -15.74 -3.16 -0.90
C ILE A 156 -16.20 -4.12 -2.00
N LEU A 157 -15.39 -5.11 -2.37
CA LEU A 157 -15.73 -6.08 -3.42
C LEU A 157 -16.89 -7.00 -3.04
N ASN A 158 -17.04 -7.31 -1.75
CA ASN A 158 -18.14 -8.13 -1.23
C ASN A 158 -19.30 -7.29 -0.68
N SER A 159 -19.33 -5.99 -0.98
CA SER A 159 -20.41 -5.11 -0.56
C SER A 159 -21.53 -5.14 -1.59
N GLU A 160 -22.76 -5.38 -1.14
CA GLU A 160 -24.00 -5.31 -1.96
C GLU A 160 -24.14 -3.98 -2.73
N LYS A 161 -23.49 -2.92 -2.21
CA LYS A 161 -23.41 -1.60 -2.84
C LYS A 161 -22.76 -1.60 -4.24
N LEU A 162 -21.99 -2.63 -4.58
CA LEU A 162 -21.38 -2.76 -5.89
C LEU A 162 -22.22 -3.61 -6.85
N ASP A 163 -23.31 -4.24 -6.42
CA ASP A 163 -24.07 -5.18 -7.25
C ASP A 163 -24.60 -4.50 -8.52
N ASP A 164 -25.25 -3.33 -8.36
CA ASP A 164 -25.71 -2.50 -9.48
C ASP A 164 -24.55 -2.12 -10.40
N LEU A 165 -23.43 -1.66 -9.83
CA LEU A 165 -22.25 -1.24 -10.58
C LEU A 165 -21.62 -2.41 -11.35
N PHE A 166 -21.62 -3.61 -10.78
CA PHE A 166 -21.14 -4.81 -11.42
C PHE A 166 -22.04 -5.18 -12.61
N MET A 167 -23.36 -5.11 -12.44
CA MET A 167 -24.32 -5.36 -13.51
C MET A 167 -24.21 -4.35 -14.65
N TYR A 168 -24.13 -3.04 -14.35
CA TYR A 168 -23.93 -2.00 -15.36
C TYR A 168 -22.60 -2.15 -16.10
N ASN A 169 -21.53 -2.49 -15.37
CA ASN A 169 -20.23 -2.77 -15.97
C ASN A 169 -20.28 -4.01 -16.90
N PHE A 170 -20.94 -5.08 -16.47
CA PHE A 170 -21.12 -6.29 -17.28
C PHE A 170 -21.90 -6.01 -18.57
N ARG A 171 -22.94 -5.18 -18.49
CA ARG A 171 -23.73 -4.73 -19.65
C ARG A 171 -23.02 -3.71 -20.53
N LYS A 172 -21.83 -3.23 -20.14
CA LYS A 172 -21.08 -2.14 -20.79
C LYS A 172 -21.88 -0.82 -20.84
N GLU A 173 -22.78 -0.63 -19.88
CA GLU A 173 -23.53 0.62 -19.70
C GLU A 173 -22.72 1.65 -18.91
N PHE A 174 -21.57 1.25 -18.37
CA PHE A 174 -20.71 2.09 -17.54
C PHE A 174 -19.47 2.55 -18.30
N ASP A 175 -19.40 3.85 -18.61
CA ASP A 175 -18.18 4.47 -19.12
C ASP A 175 -17.23 4.81 -17.96
N TRP A 176 -16.30 3.90 -17.70
CA TRP A 176 -15.26 4.09 -16.68
C TRP A 176 -14.30 5.23 -16.99
N GLU A 177 -14.03 5.54 -18.25
CA GLU A 177 -13.09 6.60 -18.60
C GLU A 177 -13.66 7.96 -18.18
N THR A 178 -14.89 8.24 -18.60
CA THR A 178 -15.59 9.49 -18.22
C THR A 178 -15.86 9.53 -16.72
N THR A 179 -16.30 8.41 -16.13
CA THR A 179 -16.57 8.34 -14.70
C THR A 179 -15.31 8.60 -13.87
N LEU A 180 -14.17 8.02 -14.24
CA LEU A 180 -12.92 8.24 -13.51
C LEU A 180 -12.41 9.68 -13.71
N LYS A 181 -12.53 10.26 -14.90
CA LYS A 181 -12.23 11.69 -15.13
C LYS A 181 -13.07 12.58 -14.23
N PHE A 182 -14.37 12.28 -14.10
CA PHE A 182 -15.28 12.97 -13.20
C PHE A 182 -14.89 12.78 -11.73
N ILE A 183 -14.71 11.55 -11.23
CA ILE A 183 -14.33 11.30 -9.83
C ILE A 183 -13.01 11.98 -9.48
N SER A 184 -12.04 12.00 -10.41
CA SER A 184 -10.68 12.46 -10.14
C SER A 184 -10.48 13.97 -10.31
N ASN A 185 -11.54 14.75 -10.53
CA ASN A 185 -11.46 16.21 -10.75
C ASN A 185 -10.46 16.62 -11.85
N ARG A 186 -10.18 15.71 -12.82
CA ARG A 186 -9.14 15.92 -13.85
C ARG A 186 -9.49 17.00 -14.88
N SER A 187 -10.67 17.59 -14.80
CA SER A 187 -11.06 18.73 -15.63
C SER A 187 -10.39 20.06 -15.23
N ILE A 188 -9.85 20.17 -14.00
CA ILE A 188 -9.19 21.39 -13.51
C ILE A 188 -7.77 21.02 -13.10
N PHE A 189 -6.84 21.09 -14.05
CA PHE A 189 -5.42 20.83 -13.82
C PHE A 189 -4.80 21.97 -12.98
N THR A 190 -4.83 21.84 -11.66
CA THR A 190 -3.98 22.66 -10.77
C THR A 190 -2.88 21.82 -10.15
N SER A 191 -1.72 22.44 -9.92
CA SER A 191 -0.53 21.78 -9.35
C SER A 191 -0.72 21.26 -7.92
N ARG A 192 -1.83 21.57 -7.24
CA ARG A 192 -2.16 21.14 -5.88
C ARG A 192 -3.44 20.30 -5.84
N GLN A 193 -3.33 19.04 -6.26
CA GLN A 193 -4.40 18.03 -6.28
C GLN A 193 -4.83 17.48 -4.90
N CYS A 194 -4.52 18.17 -3.81
CA CYS A 194 -4.75 17.69 -2.44
C CYS A 194 -5.30 18.79 -1.51
N ASN A 195 -5.96 19.81 -2.05
CA ASN A 195 -6.59 20.83 -1.20
C ASN A 195 -7.90 20.28 -0.58
N GLN A 196 -8.37 20.95 0.47
CA GLN A 196 -9.53 20.50 1.24
C GLN A 196 -10.81 20.45 0.38
N LYS A 197 -11.00 21.42 -0.52
CA LYS A 197 -12.14 21.44 -1.45
C LYS A 197 -12.12 20.25 -2.42
N ASP A 198 -10.97 19.99 -3.02
CA ASP A 198 -10.76 18.82 -3.90
C ASP A 198 -11.09 17.52 -3.17
N THR A 199 -10.62 17.38 -1.94
CA THR A 199 -10.89 16.20 -1.10
C THR A 199 -12.39 16.03 -0.84
N TYR A 200 -13.10 17.11 -0.51
CA TYR A 200 -14.55 17.08 -0.31
C TYR A 200 -15.31 16.73 -1.59
N ASP A 201 -14.96 17.34 -2.71
CA ASP A 201 -15.62 17.10 -4.00
C ASP A 201 -15.46 15.64 -4.44
N ARG A 202 -14.23 15.10 -4.36
CA ARG A 202 -13.95 13.69 -4.70
C ARG A 202 -14.67 12.74 -3.75
N SER A 203 -14.64 13.01 -2.45
CA SER A 203 -15.37 12.24 -1.45
C SER A 203 -16.87 12.23 -1.74
N TYR A 204 -17.47 13.38 -2.05
CA TYR A 204 -18.88 13.50 -2.38
C TYR A 204 -19.21 12.66 -3.62
N ARG A 205 -18.43 12.77 -4.70
CA ARG A 205 -18.64 12.00 -5.94
C ARG A 205 -18.56 10.49 -5.72
N ILE A 206 -17.55 10.03 -4.98
CA ILE A 206 -17.40 8.60 -4.64
C ILE A 206 -18.59 8.12 -3.81
N LYS A 207 -18.97 8.85 -2.76
CA LYS A 207 -20.12 8.50 -1.92
C LYS A 207 -21.41 8.51 -2.73
N ASN A 208 -21.56 9.43 -3.67
CA ASN A 208 -22.74 9.50 -4.51
C ASN A 208 -22.87 8.27 -5.43
N ILE A 209 -21.78 7.87 -6.09
CA ILE A 209 -21.75 6.69 -6.96
C ILE A 209 -22.04 5.40 -6.17
N LEU A 210 -21.55 5.32 -4.94
CA LEU A 210 -21.77 4.17 -4.07
C LEU A 210 -23.10 4.21 -3.29
N LYS A 211 -23.95 5.22 -3.54
CA LYS A 211 -25.21 5.48 -2.80
C LYS A 211 -25.01 5.61 -1.27
N GLU A 212 -23.85 6.11 -0.85
CA GLU A 212 -23.37 6.26 0.53
C GLU A 212 -23.29 7.71 1.00
N LEU A 213 -24.13 8.57 0.43
CA LEU A 213 -24.29 9.93 0.93
C LEU A 213 -24.75 9.90 2.40
N PRO A 214 -24.39 10.91 3.20
CA PRO A 214 -24.79 10.99 4.61
C PRO A 214 -26.27 11.36 4.75
N THR A 215 -27.17 10.50 4.27
CA THR A 215 -28.62 10.65 4.43
C THR A 215 -29.04 10.26 5.85
N TYR A 216 -30.19 10.72 6.33
CA TYR A 216 -30.65 10.32 7.67
C TYR A 216 -30.78 8.80 7.83
N ASP A 217 -31.19 8.03 6.79
CA ASP A 217 -31.15 6.57 6.82
C ASP A 217 -29.73 6.02 7.04
N THR A 218 -28.77 6.52 6.28
CA THR A 218 -27.37 6.09 6.37
C THR A 218 -26.75 6.44 7.72
N LEU A 219 -27.06 7.62 8.24
CA LEU A 219 -26.55 8.11 9.52
C LEU A 219 -27.16 7.36 10.70
N LEU A 220 -28.46 7.01 10.62
CA LEU A 220 -29.15 6.18 11.61
C LEU A 220 -28.55 4.77 11.64
N LYS A 221 -28.35 4.12 10.48
CA LYS A 221 -27.69 2.79 10.38
C LYS A 221 -26.27 2.78 10.97
N ARG A 222 -25.57 3.92 10.94
CA ARG A 222 -24.22 4.08 11.51
C ARG A 222 -24.22 4.44 13.00
N ASN A 223 -25.39 4.53 13.64
CA ASN A 223 -25.55 4.99 15.02
C ASN A 223 -24.84 6.33 15.27
N THR A 224 -25.02 7.28 14.33
CA THR A 224 -24.42 8.60 14.46
C THR A 224 -25.09 9.36 15.61
N ASN A 225 -24.30 9.93 16.52
CA ASN A 225 -24.83 10.63 17.70
C ASN A 225 -25.88 11.68 17.32
N ARG A 226 -27.02 11.67 18.03
CA ARG A 226 -28.15 12.62 17.93
C ARG A 226 -29.02 12.48 16.67
N ILE A 227 -28.97 11.33 15.99
CA ILE A 227 -29.88 11.02 14.89
C ILE A 227 -30.76 9.84 15.32
N ASP A 228 -32.01 10.16 15.67
CA ASP A 228 -32.94 9.20 16.28
C ASP A 228 -34.01 8.70 15.29
N ASN A 229 -34.07 9.28 14.08
CA ASN A 229 -34.94 8.84 13.00
C ASN A 229 -34.31 9.09 11.63
N ASP A 230 -34.79 8.36 10.64
CA ASP A 230 -34.36 8.41 9.24
C ASP A 230 -35.23 9.35 8.38
N LEU A 231 -36.08 10.17 8.99
CA LEU A 231 -37.06 11.00 8.29
C LEU A 231 -36.44 12.23 7.63
N CYS A 232 -36.87 12.52 6.41
CA CYS A 232 -36.49 13.71 5.67
C CYS A 232 -37.00 14.98 6.36
N LYS A 233 -36.08 15.91 6.62
CA LYS A 233 -36.40 17.21 7.25
C LYS A 233 -36.80 18.30 6.25
N ARG A 234 -36.69 18.02 4.94
CA ARG A 234 -36.99 19.00 3.88
C ARG A 234 -38.47 18.99 3.49
N CYS A 235 -39.04 17.82 3.23
CA CYS A 235 -40.41 17.72 2.71
C CYS A 235 -41.48 17.70 3.80
N ASN A 236 -41.14 17.48 5.08
CA ASN A 236 -42.08 17.34 6.20
C ASN A 236 -43.20 16.28 5.98
N LYS A 237 -43.03 15.34 5.04
CA LYS A 237 -44.02 14.30 4.70
C LYS A 237 -43.90 13.01 5.52
N ASN A 238 -43.05 12.98 6.55
CA ASN A 238 -42.69 11.76 7.28
C ASN A 238 -42.16 10.63 6.37
N GLU A 239 -41.50 11.00 5.27
CA GLU A 239 -40.83 10.05 4.38
C GLU A 239 -39.39 9.81 4.84
N LYS A 240 -38.88 8.60 4.55
CA LYS A 240 -37.51 8.21 4.85
C LYS A 240 -36.52 8.90 3.90
N GLU A 241 -35.50 9.56 4.43
CA GLU A 241 -34.43 10.17 3.66
C GLU A 241 -33.40 9.11 3.22
N THR A 242 -33.73 8.40 2.15
CA THR A 242 -32.82 7.53 1.42
C THR A 242 -31.97 8.32 0.43
N TRP A 243 -30.96 7.67 -0.15
CA TRP A 243 -30.17 8.27 -1.24
C TRP A 243 -31.06 8.72 -2.41
N GLU A 244 -32.04 7.90 -2.80
CA GLU A 244 -32.98 8.20 -3.88
C GLU A 244 -33.89 9.37 -3.52
N HIS A 245 -34.41 9.38 -2.29
CA HIS A 245 -35.30 10.44 -1.82
C HIS A 245 -34.65 11.83 -1.90
N ILE A 246 -33.35 11.97 -1.60
CA ILE A 246 -32.66 13.27 -1.68
C ILE A 246 -32.78 13.90 -3.06
N TRP A 247 -32.79 13.08 -4.12
CA TRP A 247 -32.84 13.55 -5.50
C TRP A 247 -34.25 13.95 -5.93
N ILE A 248 -35.27 13.21 -5.49
CA ILE A 248 -36.68 13.42 -5.90
C ILE A 248 -37.53 14.17 -4.87
N CYS A 249 -36.94 14.59 -3.75
CA CYS A 249 -37.64 15.27 -2.67
C CYS A 249 -38.31 16.56 -3.16
N GLU A 250 -39.63 16.67 -2.95
CA GLU A 250 -40.42 17.86 -3.30
C GLU A 250 -40.04 19.09 -2.46
N GLY A 251 -39.37 18.91 -1.33
CA GLY A 251 -38.82 20.01 -0.54
C GLY A 251 -37.55 20.63 -1.15
N ASN A 252 -37.05 20.10 -2.27
CA ASN A 252 -35.92 20.69 -2.99
C ASN A 252 -36.37 21.93 -3.78
N GLU A 253 -35.55 22.99 -3.74
CA GLU A 253 -35.82 24.24 -4.46
C GLU A 253 -35.77 24.10 -5.99
N VAL A 254 -35.09 23.06 -6.49
CA VAL A 254 -34.83 22.83 -7.92
C VAL A 254 -35.00 21.35 -8.22
N MET A 255 -35.72 21.05 -9.30
CA MET A 255 -35.86 19.68 -9.80
C MET A 255 -34.64 19.21 -10.58
N ILE A 256 -34.38 17.90 -10.57
CA ILE A 256 -33.28 17.29 -11.32
C ILE A 256 -33.37 17.64 -12.81
N ASP A 257 -34.58 17.59 -13.37
CA ASP A 257 -34.82 17.87 -14.78
C ASP A 257 -34.43 19.31 -15.14
N GLU A 258 -34.72 20.27 -14.27
CA GLU A 258 -34.29 21.65 -14.47
C GLU A 258 -32.77 21.79 -14.43
N VAL A 259 -32.09 21.07 -13.53
CA VAL A 259 -30.63 21.05 -13.45
C VAL A 259 -30.04 20.44 -14.72
N ALA A 260 -30.59 19.32 -15.18
CA ALA A 260 -30.17 18.64 -16.40
C ALA A 260 -30.33 19.53 -17.63
N GLN A 261 -31.49 20.16 -17.80
CA GLN A 261 -31.76 21.10 -18.89
C GLN A 261 -30.81 22.29 -18.85
N LYS A 262 -30.60 22.90 -17.66
CA LYS A 262 -29.63 23.99 -17.48
C LYS A 262 -28.20 23.55 -17.83
N ALA A 263 -27.81 22.32 -17.48
CA ALA A 263 -26.50 21.78 -17.81
C ALA A 263 -26.32 21.58 -19.32
N ILE A 264 -27.31 20.97 -19.98
CA ILE A 264 -27.33 20.78 -21.45
C ILE A 264 -27.24 22.14 -22.14
N TYR A 265 -28.04 23.12 -21.71
CA TYR A 265 -28.03 24.46 -22.27
C TYR A 265 -26.65 25.14 -22.13
N ARG A 266 -26.03 25.06 -20.95
CA ARG A 266 -24.68 25.60 -20.72
C ARG A 266 -23.64 24.90 -21.60
N PHE A 267 -23.74 23.59 -21.76
CA PHE A 267 -22.84 22.83 -22.61
C PHE A 267 -22.99 23.22 -24.09
N LYS A 268 -24.23 23.35 -24.59
CA LYS A 268 -24.51 23.86 -25.95
C LYS A 268 -23.86 25.22 -26.18
N LYS A 269 -24.01 26.15 -25.23
CA LYS A 269 -23.40 27.49 -25.32
C LYS A 269 -21.87 27.45 -25.39
N ILE A 270 -21.23 26.51 -24.69
CA ILE A 270 -19.76 26.32 -24.75
C ILE A 270 -19.35 25.80 -26.13
N LEU A 271 -20.09 24.84 -26.69
CA LEU A 271 -19.81 24.30 -28.03
C LEU A 271 -20.00 25.35 -29.13
N GLU A 272 -21.05 26.17 -29.03
CA GLU A 272 -21.30 27.31 -29.94
C GLU A 272 -20.15 28.33 -29.90
N THR A 273 -19.58 28.56 -28.72
CA THR A 273 -18.45 29.50 -28.55
C THR A 273 -17.14 28.95 -29.12
N ASN A 274 -17.01 27.62 -29.24
CA ASN A 274 -15.80 26.94 -29.75
C ASN A 274 -15.93 26.49 -31.22
N ASP A 275 -17.02 26.85 -31.91
CA ASP A 275 -17.30 26.56 -33.33
C ASP A 275 -17.29 25.04 -33.70
N GLN A 276 -17.65 24.17 -32.73
CA GLN A 276 -17.70 22.71 -32.90
C GLN A 276 -19.08 22.22 -33.41
N GLN A 277 -19.43 22.58 -34.64
CA GLN A 277 -20.79 22.36 -35.19
C GLN A 277 -21.23 20.90 -35.31
N ASP A 278 -20.30 19.94 -35.43
CA ASP A 278 -20.62 18.51 -35.54
C ASP A 278 -21.04 17.89 -34.20
N GLU A 279 -20.51 18.37 -33.06
CA GLU A 279 -20.89 17.93 -31.72
C GLU A 279 -22.27 18.50 -31.30
N ILE A 280 -22.62 19.68 -31.81
CA ILE A 280 -23.94 20.31 -31.59
C ILE A 280 -25.06 19.44 -32.18
N LYS A 281 -24.88 18.87 -33.38
CA LYS A 281 -25.87 17.98 -34.02
C LYS A 281 -26.12 16.71 -33.21
N ILE A 282 -25.10 16.13 -32.60
CA ILE A 282 -25.21 14.93 -31.76
C ILE A 282 -25.97 15.24 -30.47
N SER A 283 -25.75 16.43 -29.87
CA SER A 283 -26.44 16.85 -28.64
C SER A 283 -27.96 17.06 -28.81
N ILE A 284 -28.43 17.28 -30.04
CA ILE A 284 -29.85 17.44 -30.38
C ILE A 284 -30.56 16.09 -30.53
N LEU A 285 -29.84 15.02 -30.87
CA LEU A 285 -30.40 13.67 -31.04
C LEU A 285 -30.62 12.92 -29.71
N ILE A 286 -29.99 13.39 -28.62
CA ILE A 286 -29.99 12.73 -27.30
C ILE A 286 -30.96 13.44 -26.31
N SER A 287 -31.36 14.68 -26.61
CA SER A 287 -32.38 15.44 -25.86
C SER A 287 -33.79 15.15 -26.36
#